data_AF-A0A350J001-F1
#
_entry.id   AF-A0A350J001-F1
#
_cell.length_a   1.000
_cell.length_b   1.000
_cell.length_c   1.000
_cell.angle_alpha   90.00
_cell.angle_beta   90.00
_cell.angle_gamma   90.00
#
_symmetry.space_group_name_H-M   'P 1'
#
loop_
_entity.id
_entity.type
_entity.pdbx_description
1 polymer ?
#
loop_
_entity_poly.entity_id
_entity_poly.type
_entity_poly.pdbx_seq_one_letter_code
_entity_poly.pdbx_strand_id
1 'polypeptide(L)'
;LARNGQEVLIVDFDPQGDLTASLGWKNNDALENTVSTMLDDYINDKEIHYPSLILTHSEDVDVIPANIELADFEMRLVSVINREQVLHSCLEPLRDRYDYILIDCPPSLGMLTVNALS
;
A
#
# COMPACT_ATOMS: atom_id res chain seq x y z
N LEU A 1 12.09 9.02 11.62
CA LEU A 1 11.08 8.28 12.42
C LEU A 1 11.66 6.96 12.89
N ALA A 2 11.92 5.99 12.01
CA ALA A 2 12.53 4.70 12.38
C ALA A 2 13.83 4.82 13.19
N ARG A 3 14.80 5.66 12.75
CA ARG A 3 16.03 5.94 13.51
C ARG A 3 15.82 6.52 14.92
N ASN A 4 14.62 7.01 15.23
CA ASN A 4 14.24 7.50 16.55
C ASN A 4 13.50 6.42 17.38
N GLY A 5 13.47 5.15 16.92
CA GLY A 5 12.78 4.05 17.58
C GLY A 5 11.26 4.09 17.43
N GLN A 6 10.75 4.57 16.29
CA GLN A 6 9.33 4.53 15.98
C GLN A 6 9.05 3.40 15.00
N GLU A 7 7.98 2.65 15.21
CA GLU A 7 7.50 1.61 14.29
C GLU A 7 6.84 2.29 13.08
N VAL A 8 7.42 2.18 11.89
CA VAL A 8 6.97 2.89 10.68
C VAL A 8 6.60 1.88 9.60
N LEU A 9 5.37 2.00 9.10
CA LEU A 9 4.94 1.38 7.85
C LEU A 9 4.88 2.44 6.76
N ILE A 10 5.46 2.16 5.60
CA ILE A 10 5.28 2.94 4.39
C ILE A 10 4.43 2.12 3.42
N VAL A 11 3.35 2.72 2.90
CA VAL A 11 2.52 2.14 1.85
C VAL A 11 2.84 2.90 0.58
N ASP A 12 3.50 2.24 -0.36
CA ASP A 12 3.65 2.76 -1.71
C ASP A 12 2.28 2.62 -2.40
N PHE A 13 1.69 3.74 -2.79
CA PHE A 13 0.35 3.79 -3.40
C PHE A 13 0.39 4.49 -4.77
N ASP A 14 1.56 4.55 -5.40
CA ASP A 14 1.75 4.96 -6.78
C ASP A 14 2.02 3.73 -7.67
N PRO A 15 1.26 3.51 -8.76
CA PRO A 15 1.50 2.40 -9.68
C PRO A 15 2.90 2.36 -10.30
N GLN A 16 3.66 3.45 -10.28
CA GLN A 16 5.07 3.44 -10.71
C GLN A 16 5.98 2.69 -9.73
N GLY A 17 5.64 2.68 -8.44
CA GLY A 17 6.41 2.03 -7.39
C GLY A 17 7.83 2.61 -7.21
N ASP A 18 8.01 3.90 -7.50
CA ASP A 18 9.32 4.58 -7.45
C ASP A 18 9.91 4.52 -6.02
N LEU A 19 9.07 4.65 -5.00
CA LEU A 19 9.48 4.49 -3.61
C LEU A 19 9.96 3.07 -3.34
N THR A 20 9.18 2.04 -3.71
CA THR A 20 9.57 0.63 -3.57
C THR A 20 10.92 0.35 -4.23
N ALA A 21 11.14 0.86 -5.44
CA ALA A 21 12.39 0.70 -6.17
C ALA A 21 13.55 1.44 -5.49
N SER A 22 13.30 2.64 -4.95
CA SER A 22 14.29 3.44 -4.23
C SER A 22 14.78 2.77 -2.95
N LEU A 23 13.94 1.95 -2.31
CA LEU A 23 14.24 1.15 -1.12
C LEU A 23 14.95 -0.17 -1.43
N GLY A 24 15.22 -0.47 -2.71
CA GLY A 24 16.10 -1.55 -3.13
C GLY A 24 15.40 -2.71 -3.85
N TRP A 25 14.07 -2.75 -3.85
CA TRP A 25 13.29 -3.74 -4.61
C TRP A 25 13.10 -3.25 -6.04
N LYS A 26 14.12 -3.32 -6.88
CA LYS A 26 14.11 -2.67 -8.22
C LYS A 26 13.20 -3.34 -9.27
N ASN A 27 12.75 -4.56 -9.02
CA ASN A 27 11.90 -5.31 -9.95
C ASN A 27 10.50 -5.46 -9.34
N ASN A 28 9.79 -4.34 -9.21
CA ASN A 28 8.47 -4.27 -8.59
C ASN A 28 7.47 -5.25 -9.22
N ASP A 29 7.53 -5.42 -10.55
CA ASP A 29 6.64 -6.31 -11.29
C ASP A 29 6.86 -7.81 -10.98
N ALA A 30 7.98 -8.17 -10.35
CA ALA A 30 8.23 -9.52 -9.88
C ALA A 30 7.76 -9.77 -8.44
N LEU A 31 7.26 -8.74 -7.75
CA LEU A 31 6.67 -8.89 -6.42
C LEU A 31 5.27 -9.49 -6.56
N GLU A 32 5.08 -10.68 -6.00
CA GLU A 32 3.80 -11.40 -6.05
C GLU A 32 2.71 -10.76 -5.19
N ASN A 33 3.12 -10.05 -4.13
CA ASN A 33 2.25 -9.48 -3.12
C ASN A 33 2.54 -7.99 -2.99
N THR A 34 1.58 -7.15 -3.35
CA THR A 34 1.69 -5.69 -3.29
C THR A 34 0.42 -5.08 -2.70
N VAL A 35 0.37 -3.76 -2.62
CA VAL A 35 -0.83 -3.05 -2.19
C VAL A 35 -2.04 -3.39 -3.07
N SER A 36 -1.87 -3.68 -4.37
CA SER A 36 -2.98 -4.10 -5.23
C SER A 36 -3.59 -5.43 -4.76
N THR A 37 -2.74 -6.40 -4.36
CA THR A 37 -3.16 -7.68 -3.79
C THR A 37 -4.00 -7.48 -2.53
N MET A 38 -3.55 -6.61 -1.62
CA MET A 38 -4.26 -6.29 -0.38
C MET A 38 -5.65 -5.71 -0.67
N LEU A 39 -5.72 -4.73 -1.57
CA LEU A 39 -6.97 -4.09 -1.94
C LEU A 39 -7.91 -5.08 -2.64
N ASP A 40 -7.36 -5.96 -3.49
CA ASP A 40 -8.13 -6.99 -4.18
C ASP A 40 -8.70 -8.02 -3.21
N ASP A 41 -7.93 -8.47 -2.23
CA ASP A 41 -8.44 -9.38 -1.21
C ASP A 41 -9.57 -8.72 -0.41
N TYR A 42 -9.43 -7.45 -0.03
CA TYR A 42 -10.47 -6.72 0.68
C TYR A 42 -11.78 -6.61 -0.11
N ILE A 43 -11.74 -6.13 -1.36
CA ILE A 43 -12.97 -5.91 -2.15
C ILE A 43 -13.68 -7.21 -2.55
N ASN A 44 -12.98 -8.35 -2.47
CA ASN A 44 -13.54 -9.67 -2.74
C ASN A 44 -13.87 -10.45 -1.45
N ASP A 45 -13.89 -9.79 -0.28
CA ASP A 45 -14.17 -10.39 1.02
C ASP A 45 -13.25 -11.59 1.35
N LYS A 46 -11.99 -11.53 0.92
CA LYS A 46 -10.95 -12.52 1.23
C LYS A 46 -10.14 -12.09 2.45
N GLU A 47 -9.56 -13.07 3.14
CA GLU A 47 -8.65 -12.81 4.25
C GLU A 47 -7.33 -12.21 3.74
N ILE A 48 -6.98 -11.03 4.27
CA ILE A 48 -5.73 -10.35 3.95
C ILE A 48 -4.59 -10.94 4.79
N HIS A 49 -3.58 -11.52 4.12
CA HIS A 49 -2.40 -12.05 4.80
C HIS A 49 -1.27 -11.01 4.91
N TYR A 50 -1.40 -10.08 5.87
CA TYR A 50 -0.42 -8.98 6.05
C TYR A 50 1.07 -9.38 6.09
N PRO A 51 1.48 -10.49 6.74
CA PRO A 51 2.89 -10.88 6.76
C PRO A 51 3.50 -11.13 5.38
N SER A 52 2.71 -11.53 4.37
CA SER A 52 3.22 -11.71 3.01
C SER A 52 3.23 -10.44 2.16
N LEU A 53 2.53 -9.39 2.60
CA LEU A 53 2.47 -8.08 1.95
C LEU A 53 3.59 -7.15 2.39
N ILE A 54 4.14 -7.37 3.59
CA ILE A 54 5.07 -6.45 4.24
C ILE A 54 6.52 -6.89 3.98
N LEU A 55 7.29 -5.98 3.41
CA LEU A 55 8.73 -6.09 3.22
C LEU A 55 9.46 -5.24 4.24
N THR A 56 10.43 -5.82 4.95
CA THR A 56 11.22 -5.07 5.94
C THR A 56 12.53 -4.59 5.32
N HIS A 57 12.73 -3.28 5.30
CA HIS A 57 13.95 -2.62 4.85
C HIS A 57 15.03 -2.68 5.94
N SER A 58 16.31 -2.60 5.54
CA SER A 58 17.47 -2.68 6.43
C SER A 58 17.60 -1.55 7.47
N GLU A 59 16.78 -0.50 7.36
CA GLU A 59 16.75 0.62 8.31
C GLU A 59 15.58 0.52 9.31
N ASP A 60 15.07 -0.69 9.55
CA ASP A 60 13.92 -0.98 10.43
C ASP A 60 12.66 -0.20 10.02
N VAL A 61 12.35 -0.26 8.72
CA VAL A 61 11.14 0.32 8.12
C VAL A 61 10.42 -0.77 7.37
N ASP A 62 9.12 -0.92 7.64
CA ASP A 62 8.26 -1.83 6.90
C ASP A 62 7.63 -1.14 5.70
N VAL A 63 7.43 -1.89 4.63
CA VAL A 63 6.90 -1.37 3.36
C VAL A 63 5.85 -2.33 2.81
N ILE A 64 4.69 -1.81 2.43
CA ILE A 64 3.78 -2.49 1.50
C ILE A 64 4.07 -1.90 0.10
N PRO A 65 4.63 -2.69 -0.83
CA PRO A 65 5.09 -2.19 -2.11
C PRO A 65 3.93 -1.95 -3.09
N ALA A 66 4.21 -1.23 -4.18
CA ALA A 66 3.31 -1.09 -5.32
C ALA A 66 3.95 -1.63 -6.61
N ASN A 67 3.10 -1.97 -7.56
CA ASN A 67 3.47 -2.32 -8.93
C ASN A 67 2.42 -1.78 -9.90
N ILE A 68 2.63 -2.03 -11.20
CA ILE A 68 1.75 -1.54 -12.27
C ILE A 68 0.29 -2.02 -12.15
N GLU A 69 0.04 -3.15 -11.47
CA GLU A 69 -1.31 -3.69 -11.29
C GLU A 69 -2.21 -2.76 -10.46
N LEU A 70 -1.63 -1.86 -9.67
CA LEU A 70 -2.38 -0.83 -8.96
C LEU A 70 -3.10 0.13 -9.92
N ALA A 71 -2.55 0.38 -11.11
CA ALA A 71 -3.22 1.19 -12.14
C ALA A 71 -4.47 0.50 -12.68
N ASP A 72 -4.39 -0.82 -12.89
CA ASP A 72 -5.56 -1.62 -13.29
C ASP A 72 -6.61 -1.67 -12.18
N PHE A 73 -6.16 -1.74 -10.92
CA PHE A 73 -7.05 -1.66 -9.76
C PHE A 73 -7.76 -0.30 -9.67
N GLU A 74 -7.08 0.82 -9.94
CA GLU A 74 -7.70 2.15 -9.96
C GLU A 74 -8.89 2.21 -10.93
N MET A 75 -8.76 1.61 -12.11
CA MET A 75 -9.87 1.54 -13.08
C MET A 75 -11.03 0.70 -12.56
N ARG A 76 -10.77 -0.31 -11.73
CA ARG A 76 -11.79 -1.20 -11.14
C ARG A 76 -12.49 -0.57 -9.94
N LEU A 77 -11.81 0.30 -9.18
CA LEU A 77 -12.40 1.00 -8.02
C LEU A 77 -13.68 1.75 -8.36
N VAL A 78 -13.86 2.19 -9.61
CA VAL A 78 -15.05 2.96 -10.02
C VAL A 78 -16.37 2.21 -9.81
N SER A 79 -16.36 0.87 -9.80
CA SER A 79 -17.56 0.05 -9.57
C SER A 79 -17.69 -0.47 -8.13
N VAL A 80 -16.72 -0.18 -7.26
CA VAL A 80 -16.68 -0.64 -5.87
C VAL A 80 -17.55 0.27 -4.98
N ILE A 81 -18.27 -0.32 -4.03
CA ILE A 81 -19.03 0.42 -3.01
C ILE A 81 -18.06 0.95 -1.95
N ASN A 82 -18.24 2.19 -1.50
CA ASN A 82 -17.32 2.89 -0.59
C ASN A 82 -15.88 2.87 -1.11
N ARG A 83 -15.73 2.95 -2.44
CA ARG A 83 -14.45 2.89 -3.16
C ARG A 83 -13.42 3.89 -2.65
N GLU A 84 -13.84 4.99 -2.04
CA GLU A 84 -13.00 6.02 -1.45
C GLU A 84 -12.41 5.66 -0.08
N GLN A 85 -12.91 4.60 0.58
CA GLN A 85 -12.46 4.16 1.92
C GLN A 85 -11.76 2.79 1.90
N VAL A 86 -11.48 2.25 0.72
CA VAL A 86 -10.94 0.88 0.59
C VAL A 86 -9.58 0.79 1.25
N LEU A 87 -8.67 1.73 0.96
CA LEU A 87 -7.33 1.74 1.57
C LEU A 87 -7.41 1.91 3.08
N HIS A 88 -8.19 2.87 3.58
CA HIS A 88 -8.40 3.08 5.01
C HIS A 88 -8.84 1.78 5.70
N SER A 89 -9.82 1.09 5.12
CA SER A 89 -10.36 -0.16 5.70
C SER A 89 -9.35 -1.31 5.69
N CYS A 90 -8.48 -1.37 4.68
CA CYS A 90 -7.39 -2.34 4.63
C CYS A 90 -6.29 -2.06 5.67
N LEU A 91 -6.06 -0.80 6.02
CA LEU A 91 -4.98 -0.42 6.93
C LEU A 91 -5.42 -0.38 8.40
N GLU A 92 -6.72 -0.29 8.68
CA GLU A 92 -7.24 -0.20 10.06
C GLU A 92 -6.73 -1.33 10.98
N PRO A 93 -6.64 -2.61 10.56
CA PRO A 93 -6.07 -3.67 11.40
C PRO A 93 -4.57 -3.53 11.71
N LEU A 94 -3.83 -2.71 10.95
CA LEU A 94 -2.41 -2.45 11.15
C LEU A 94 -2.15 -1.26 12.08
N ARG A 95 -3.18 -0.48 12.40
CA ARG A 95 -3.05 0.79 13.14
C ARG A 95 -2.43 0.61 14.53
N ASP A 96 -2.70 -0.50 15.20
CA ASP A 96 -2.14 -0.79 16.53
C ASP A 96 -0.70 -1.35 16.47
N ARG A 97 -0.19 -1.66 15.27
CA ARG A 97 1.16 -2.23 15.08
C ARG A 97 2.22 -1.18 14.76
N TYR A 98 1.83 0.00 14.29
CA TYR A 98 2.75 1.02 13.81
C TYR A 98 2.43 2.37 14.45
N ASP A 99 3.48 3.08 14.88
CA ASP A 99 3.34 4.47 15.37
C ASP A 99 2.97 5.42 14.23
N TYR A 100 3.47 5.13 13.01
CA TYR A 100 3.19 5.91 11.80
C TYR A 100 2.94 4.99 10.61
N ILE A 101 1.88 5.31 9.86
CA ILE A 101 1.63 4.78 8.52
C ILE A 101 1.76 5.95 7.55
N LEU A 102 2.77 5.90 6.68
CA LEU A 102 3.04 6.91 5.66
C LEU A 102 2.55 6.37 4.31
N ILE A 103 1.79 7.16 3.56
CA ILE A 103 1.27 6.75 2.25
C ILE A 103 1.93 7.60 1.18
N ASP A 104 2.66 6.97 0.25
CA ASP A 104 3.22 7.63 -0.92
C ASP A 104 2.20 7.62 -2.05
N CYS A 105 1.77 8.80 -2.47
CA CYS A 105 0.64 8.97 -3.39
C CYS A 105 1.12 9.46 -4.75
N PRO A 106 0.43 9.10 -5.85
CA PRO A 106 0.75 9.61 -7.15
C PRO A 106 0.51 11.13 -7.23
N PRO A 107 1.21 11.85 -8.12
CA PRO A 107 1.10 13.31 -8.25
C PRO A 107 -0.25 13.78 -8.83
N SER A 108 -1.08 12.85 -9.30
CA SER A 108 -2.41 13.13 -9.85
C SER A 108 -3.48 13.11 -8.75
N LEU A 109 -4.54 13.89 -8.92
CA LEU A 109 -5.71 13.82 -8.03
C LEU A 109 -6.72 12.78 -8.54
N GLY A 110 -6.28 11.52 -8.62
CA GLY A 110 -7.06 10.37 -9.06
C GLY A 110 -7.83 9.67 -7.92
N MET A 111 -8.43 8.51 -8.22
CA MET A 111 -9.16 7.73 -7.22
C MET A 111 -8.24 7.14 -6.15
N LEU A 112 -6.99 6.82 -6.52
CA LEU A 112 -5.98 6.39 -5.54
C LEU A 112 -5.68 7.50 -4.54
N THR A 113 -5.43 8.73 -5.01
CA THR A 113 -5.16 9.87 -4.12
C THR A 113 -6.35 10.22 -3.24
N VAL A 114 -7.59 10.07 -3.74
CA VAL A 114 -8.79 10.21 -2.90
C VAL A 114 -8.84 9.16 -1.79
N ASN A 115 -8.50 7.90 -2.08
CA ASN A 115 -8.42 6.83 -1.08
C ASN A 115 -7.37 7.10 -0.01
N ALA A 116 -6.22 7.66 -0.40
CA ALA A 116 -5.15 7.96 0.53
C ALA A 116 -5.48 9.12 1.50
N LEU A 117 -6.48 9.94 1.17
CA LEU A 117 -6.89 11.11 1.96
C LEU A 117 -8.12 10.86 2.86
N SER A 118 -8.78 9.69 2.74
CA SER A 118 -9.98 9.35 3.50
C SER A 118 -9.66 8.89 4.93
#